data_AF-A0A924U754-F1
#
_entry.id   AF-A0A924U754-F1
#
_cell.length_a   1.000
_cell.length_b   1.000
_cell.length_c   1.000
_cell.angle_alpha   90.00
_cell.angle_beta   90.00
_cell.angle_gamma   90.00
#
_symmetry.space_group_name_H-M   'P 1'
#
loop_
_entity.id
_entity.type
_entity.pdbx_description
1 polymer ?
#
loop_
_entity_poly.entity_id
_entity_poly.type
_entity_poly.pdbx_seq_one_letter_code
_entity_poly.pdbx_strand_id
1 'polypeptide(L)'
;MLTRLAYRINLTLERFFPEQRLFLKSETTTRFIRLRPITQAVGACFCAVALAWTILATSILLMDVISSGSSRDQIQRQTGLYEQRLNALSADRDLRVAEAAGAQDRFNLALAEVSAMQERLLASEDSR
;
A
#
# COMPACT_ATOMS: atom_id res chain seq x y z
N MET A 1 33.41 -39.00 -7.60
CA MET A 1 31.97 -38.90 -7.27
C MET A 1 31.21 -37.96 -8.20
N LEU A 2 31.77 -36.78 -8.56
CA LEU A 2 31.16 -35.83 -9.53
C LEU A 2 30.80 -36.47 -10.89
N THR A 3 31.61 -37.42 -11.38
CA THR A 3 31.35 -38.15 -12.63
C THR A 3 30.10 -39.03 -12.59
N ARG A 4 29.75 -39.60 -11.43
CA ARG A 4 28.52 -40.41 -11.28
C ARG A 4 27.26 -39.53 -11.23
N LEU A 5 27.36 -38.36 -10.61
CA LEU A 5 26.25 -37.40 -10.53
C LEU A 5 25.97 -36.80 -11.92
N ALA A 6 27.02 -36.39 -12.62
CA ALA A 6 26.92 -35.91 -14.00
C ALA A 6 26.34 -36.98 -14.94
N TYR A 7 26.72 -38.25 -14.77
CA TYR A 7 26.19 -39.36 -15.55
C TYR A 7 24.70 -39.63 -15.27
N ARG A 8 24.27 -39.55 -14.00
CA ARG A 8 22.85 -39.70 -13.63
C ARG A 8 21.99 -38.56 -14.15
N ILE A 9 22.48 -37.33 -14.02
CA ILE A 9 21.82 -36.13 -14.56
C ILE A 9 21.70 -36.26 -16.09
N ASN A 10 22.74 -36.73 -16.75
CA ASN A 10 22.75 -36.96 -18.21
C ASN A 10 21.74 -38.06 -18.62
N LEU A 11 21.67 -39.19 -17.91
CA LEU A 11 20.68 -40.25 -18.17
C LEU A 11 19.23 -39.80 -17.97
N THR A 12 18.97 -38.95 -16.97
CA THR A 12 17.63 -38.37 -16.77
C THR A 12 17.30 -37.31 -17.83
N LEU A 13 18.30 -36.55 -18.28
CA LEU A 13 18.15 -35.57 -19.35
C LEU A 13 17.99 -36.22 -20.73
N GLU A 14 18.67 -37.32 -21.04
CA GLU A 14 18.53 -38.05 -22.31
C GLU A 14 17.08 -38.49 -22.59
N ARG A 15 16.29 -38.70 -21.52
CA ARG A 15 14.88 -39.08 -21.61
C ARG A 15 13.96 -37.90 -21.98
N PHE A 16 14.38 -36.67 -21.67
CA PHE A 16 13.62 -35.44 -21.96
C PHE A 16 14.19 -34.63 -23.14
N PHE A 17 15.50 -34.70 -23.35
CA PHE A 17 16.29 -34.04 -24.40
C PHE A 17 17.12 -35.11 -25.13
N PRO A 18 16.52 -35.85 -26.09
CA PRO A 18 17.26 -36.80 -26.90
C PRO A 18 18.35 -36.08 -27.70
N GLU A 19 19.50 -36.72 -27.91
CA GLU A 19 20.62 -36.16 -28.68
C GLU A 19 20.15 -35.67 -30.05
N GLN A 20 20.03 -34.35 -30.24
CA GLN A 20 19.70 -33.79 -31.54
C GLN A 20 20.97 -33.69 -32.38
N ARG A 21 21.03 -34.52 -33.41
CA ARG A 21 22.01 -34.40 -34.49
C ARG A 21 21.47 -33.39 -35.49
N LEU A 22 21.93 -32.15 -35.37
CA LEU A 22 21.56 -31.08 -36.28
C LEU A 22 22.47 -31.16 -37.51
N PHE A 23 21.87 -31.52 -38.64
CA PHE A 23 22.54 -31.56 -39.94
C PHE A 23 22.41 -30.18 -40.59
N LEU A 24 23.42 -29.33 -40.40
CA LEU A 24 23.54 -28.10 -41.18
C LEU A 24 24.27 -28.42 -42.48
N LYS A 25 23.51 -28.53 -43.57
CA LYS A 25 24.04 -28.56 -44.95
C LYS A 25 24.20 -27.11 -45.40
N SER A 26 25.43 -26.61 -45.43
CA SER A 26 25.77 -25.39 -46.17
C SER A 26 26.25 -25.80 -47.57
N GLU A 27 26.01 -24.98 -48.59
CA GLU A 27 26.17 -25.34 -50.01
C GLU A 27 27.55 -25.89 -50.39
N THR A 28 28.59 -25.65 -49.59
CA THR A 28 29.96 -26.13 -49.83
C THR A 28 30.54 -27.06 -48.76
N THR A 29 29.85 -27.32 -47.63
CA THR A 29 30.31 -28.28 -46.60
C THR A 29 29.17 -28.78 -45.69
N THR A 30 29.13 -30.08 -45.42
CA THR A 30 28.27 -30.70 -44.41
C THR A 30 29.02 -30.81 -43.09
N ARG A 31 28.69 -29.97 -42.10
CA ARG A 31 29.33 -30.00 -40.78
C ARG A 31 28.40 -30.69 -39.77
N PHE A 32 28.88 -31.81 -39.22
CA PHE A 32 28.16 -32.54 -38.19
C PHE A 32 28.42 -31.90 -36.84
N ILE A 33 27.39 -31.31 -36.24
CA ILE A 33 27.46 -30.79 -34.88
C ILE A 33 26.56 -31.66 -34.01
N ARG A 34 27.18 -32.43 -33.10
CA ARG A 34 26.48 -33.24 -32.11
C ARG A 34 26.27 -32.37 -30.87
N LEU A 35 25.04 -31.93 -30.65
CA LEU A 35 24.69 -31.26 -29.41
C LEU A 35 24.60 -32.32 -28.32
N ARG A 36 25.50 -32.26 -27.34
CA ARG A 36 25.45 -33.14 -26.18
C ARG A 36 24.20 -32.79 -25.35
N PRO A 37 23.51 -33.77 -24.73
CA PRO A 37 22.32 -33.49 -23.91
C PRO A 37 22.60 -32.47 -22.80
N ILE A 38 23.82 -32.48 -22.26
CA ILE A 38 24.26 -31.52 -21.25
C ILE A 38 24.28 -30.06 -21.74
N THR A 39 24.67 -29.81 -23.00
CA THR A 39 24.70 -28.45 -23.55
C THR A 39 23.29 -27.93 -23.82
N GLN A 40 22.37 -28.82 -24.20
CA GLN A 40 20.96 -28.48 -24.38
C GLN A 40 20.30 -28.14 -23.04
N ALA A 41 20.57 -28.92 -22.00
CA ALA A 41 20.02 -28.65 -20.67
C ALA A 41 20.55 -27.38 -20.02
N VAL A 42 21.83 -27.06 -20.19
CA VAL A 42 22.38 -25.78 -19.73
C VAL A 42 21.70 -24.61 -20.46
N GLY A 43 21.53 -24.71 -21.78
CA GLY A 43 20.80 -23.71 -22.57
C GLY A 43 19.35 -23.56 -22.10
N ALA A 44 18.63 -24.66 -21.90
CA ALA A 44 17.25 -24.64 -21.41
C ALA A 44 17.14 -24.04 -20.00
N CYS A 45 18.07 -24.37 -19.10
CA CYS A 45 18.12 -23.82 -17.75
C CYS A 45 18.38 -22.30 -17.78
N PHE A 46 19.32 -21.85 -18.61
CA PHE A 46 19.59 -20.43 -18.78
C PHE A 46 18.35 -19.68 -19.30
N CYS A 47 17.68 -20.22 -20.32
CA CYS A 47 16.43 -19.65 -20.83
C CYS A 47 15.33 -19.59 -19.75
N ALA A 48 15.17 -20.66 -18.96
CA ALA A 48 14.18 -20.71 -17.88
C ALA A 48 14.46 -19.67 -16.79
N VAL A 49 15.72 -19.50 -16.38
CA VAL A 49 16.14 -18.50 -15.40
C VAL A 49 15.92 -17.09 -15.95
N ALA A 50 16.30 -16.83 -17.21
CA ALA A 50 16.06 -15.53 -17.85
C ALA A 50 14.57 -15.19 -17.92
N LEU A 51 13.72 -16.15 -18.28
CA LEU A 51 12.25 -15.96 -18.29
C LEU A 51 11.73 -15.68 -16.88
N ALA A 52 12.13 -16.47 -15.89
CA ALA A 52 11.74 -16.25 -14.50
C ALA A 52 12.16 -14.85 -14.01
N TRP A 53 13.36 -14.41 -14.37
CA TRP A 53 13.85 -13.06 -14.06
C TRP A 53 12.99 -11.98 -14.73
N THR A 54 12.64 -12.12 -16.00
CA THR A 54 11.79 -11.14 -16.69
C THR A 54 10.40 -11.04 -16.09
N ILE A 55 9.82 -12.17 -15.65
CA ILE A 55 8.52 -12.21 -14.98
C ILE A 55 8.60 -11.48 -13.64
N LEU A 56 9.61 -11.79 -12.81
CA LEU A 56 9.82 -11.13 -11.52
C LEU A 56 10.05 -9.62 -11.68
N ALA A 57 10.93 -9.22 -12.59
CA ALA A 57 11.20 -7.81 -12.87
C ALA A 57 9.93 -7.08 -13.33
N THR A 58 9.15 -7.68 -14.22
CA THR A 58 7.88 -7.10 -14.70
C THR A 58 6.86 -6.98 -13.57
N SER A 59 6.76 -7.99 -12.69
CA SER A 59 5.85 -7.97 -11.55
C SER A 59 6.17 -6.84 -10.57
N ILE A 60 7.46 -6.62 -10.27
CA ILE A 60 7.90 -5.53 -9.38
C ILE A 60 7.55 -4.18 -10.00
N LEU A 61 7.88 -3.97 -11.28
CA LEU A 61 7.56 -2.72 -11.98
C LEU A 61 6.05 -2.43 -12.03
N LEU A 62 5.22 -3.45 -12.28
CA LEU A 62 3.76 -3.29 -12.28
C LEU A 62 3.23 -2.90 -10.89
N MET A 63 3.80 -3.44 -9.82
CA MET A 63 3.40 -3.12 -8.45
C MET A 63 3.68 -1.64 -8.12
N ASP A 64 4.83 -1.12 -8.56
CA ASP A 64 5.20 0.29 -8.38
C ASP A 64 4.34 1.25 -9.20
N VAL A 65 3.99 0.87 -10.44
CA VAL A 65 3.12 1.67 -11.33
C VAL A 65 1.69 1.78 -10.76
N ILE A 66 1.14 0.70 -10.20
CA ILE A 66 -0.20 0.69 -9.60
C ILE A 66 -0.22 1.44 -8.25
N SER A 67 0.84 1.31 -7.46
CA SER A 67 0.94 1.93 -6.12
C SER A 67 1.12 3.45 -6.18
N SER A 68 1.97 3.96 -7.08
CA SER A 68 2.33 5.38 -7.13
C SER A 68 1.17 6.30 -7.57
N GLY A 69 0.34 5.86 -8.52
CA GLY A 69 -0.83 6.61 -8.98
C GLY A 69 -1.98 6.63 -7.97
N SER A 70 -2.26 5.50 -7.31
CA SER A 70 -3.35 5.42 -6.33
C SER A 70 -3.04 6.17 -5.04
N SER A 71 -1.79 6.14 -4.57
CA SER A 71 -1.41 6.69 -3.28
C SER A 71 -1.53 8.22 -3.23
N ARG A 72 -1.09 8.96 -4.26
CA ARG A 72 -1.14 10.43 -4.26
C ARG A 72 -2.58 10.94 -4.33
N ASP A 73 -3.38 10.39 -5.23
CA ASP A 73 -4.80 10.78 -5.38
C ASP A 73 -5.64 10.33 -4.18
N GLN A 74 -5.30 9.19 -3.56
CA GLN A 74 -5.93 8.75 -2.33
C GLN A 74 -5.57 9.66 -1.15
N ILE A 75 -4.30 10.06 -1.01
CA ILE A 75 -3.87 11.02 0.02
C ILE A 75 -4.59 12.36 -0.18
N GLN A 76 -4.62 12.92 -1.40
CA GLN A 76 -5.31 14.19 -1.65
C GLN A 76 -6.81 14.12 -1.29
N ARG A 77 -7.49 13.03 -1.66
CA ARG A 77 -8.89 12.81 -1.26
C ARG A 77 -9.05 12.67 0.26
N GLN A 78 -8.16 11.94 0.91
CA GLN A 78 -8.19 11.78 2.37
C GLN A 78 -7.94 13.10 3.10
N THR A 79 -7.00 13.91 2.63
CA THR A 79 -6.73 15.25 3.16
C THR A 79 -7.96 16.15 3.01
N GLY A 80 -8.58 16.18 1.83
CA GLY A 80 -9.79 16.97 1.62
C GLY A 80 -10.95 16.55 2.53
N LEU A 81 -11.18 15.25 2.72
CA LEU A 81 -12.19 14.76 3.66
C LEU A 81 -11.84 15.08 5.12
N TYR A 82 -10.56 15.03 5.47
CA TYR A 82 -10.09 15.38 6.81
C TYR A 82 -10.30 16.86 7.11
N GLU A 83 -9.94 17.75 6.18
CA GLU A 83 -10.17 19.19 6.29
C GLU A 83 -11.66 19.52 6.42
N GLN A 84 -12.52 18.87 5.64
CA GLN A 84 -13.97 19.03 5.76
C GLN A 84 -14.49 18.64 7.14
N ARG A 85 -14.03 17.51 7.68
CA ARG A 85 -14.40 17.06 9.03
C ARG A 85 -13.90 18.02 10.11
N LEU A 86 -12.67 18.53 9.95
CA LEU A 86 -12.08 19.48 10.88
C LEU A 86 -12.85 20.81 10.90
N ASN A 87 -13.26 21.29 9.73
CA ASN A 87 -14.10 22.49 9.62
C ASN A 87 -15.48 22.30 10.26
N ALA A 88 -16.12 21.14 10.02
CA ALA A 88 -17.39 20.82 10.65
C ALA A 88 -17.29 20.75 12.19
N LEU A 89 -16.22 20.13 12.71
CA LEU A 89 -15.97 20.07 14.15
C LEU A 89 -15.67 21.45 14.75
N SER A 90 -14.92 22.28 14.03
CA SER A 90 -14.62 23.65 14.45
C SER A 90 -15.90 24.49 14.55
N ALA A 91 -16.80 24.37 13.57
CA ALA A 91 -18.09 25.05 13.58
C ALA A 91 -18.99 24.60 14.75
N ASP A 92 -19.07 23.30 15.04
CA ASP A 92 -19.83 22.78 16.19
C ASP A 92 -19.25 23.30 17.52
N ARG A 93 -17.91 23.32 17.63
CA ARG A 93 -17.22 23.88 18.80
C ARG A 93 -17.54 25.36 18.99
N ASP A 94 -17.49 26.15 17.93
CA ASP A 94 -17.76 27.59 18.02
C ASP A 94 -19.22 27.86 18.41
N LEU A 95 -20.16 27.06 17.90
CA LEU A 95 -21.56 27.11 18.31
C LEU A 95 -21.73 26.79 19.80
N ARG A 96 -21.09 25.72 20.29
CA ARG A 96 -21.13 25.35 21.72
C ARG A 96 -20.51 26.42 22.62
N VAL A 97 -19.44 27.08 22.16
CA VAL A 97 -18.82 28.18 22.90
C VAL A 97 -19.79 29.36 23.00
N ALA A 98 -20.48 29.71 21.92
CA ALA A 98 -21.49 30.76 21.92
C ALA A 98 -22.68 30.43 22.84
N GLU A 99 -23.15 29.18 22.82
CA GLU A 99 -24.22 28.70 23.71
C GLU A 99 -23.82 28.76 25.19
N ALA A 100 -22.59 28.33 25.51
CA ALA A 100 -22.06 28.37 26.88
C ALA A 100 -21.92 29.81 27.38
N ALA A 101 -21.43 30.74 26.54
CA ALA A 101 -21.37 32.16 26.88
C ALA A 101 -22.76 32.73 27.16
N GLY A 102 -23.73 32.48 26.28
CA GLY A 102 -25.11 32.93 26.50
C GLY A 102 -25.80 32.29 27.71
N ALA A 103 -25.43 31.06 28.08
CA ALA A 103 -25.91 30.43 29.31
C ALA A 103 -25.30 31.09 30.56
N GLN A 104 -24.02 31.46 30.52
CA GLN A 104 -23.36 32.20 31.58
C GLN A 104 -23.99 33.58 31.79
N ASP A 105 -24.30 34.31 30.72
CA ASP A 105 -24.97 35.62 30.80
C ASP A 105 -26.35 35.51 31.46
N ARG A 106 -27.15 34.51 31.05
CA ARG A 106 -28.45 34.23 31.67
C ARG A 106 -28.33 33.84 33.14
N PHE A 107 -27.32 33.07 33.51
CA PHE A 107 -27.05 32.69 34.90
C PHE A 107 -26.67 33.91 35.75
N ASN A 108 -25.78 34.77 35.24
CA ASN A 108 -25.38 36.00 35.92
C ASN A 108 -26.56 36.95 36.14
N LEU A 109 -27.45 37.08 35.13
CA LEU A 109 -28.68 37.87 35.25
C LEU A 109 -29.60 37.30 36.33
N ALA A 110 -29.80 35.98 36.36
CA ALA A 110 -30.61 35.34 37.40
C ALA A 110 -30.02 35.53 38.81
N LEU A 111 -28.68 35.46 38.96
CA LEU A 111 -28.02 35.73 40.24
C LEU A 111 -28.23 37.16 40.72
N ALA A 112 -28.16 38.14 39.81
CA ALA A 112 -28.40 39.54 40.15
C ALA A 112 -29.83 39.77 40.66
N GLU A 113 -30.83 39.17 40.01
CA GLU A 113 -32.23 39.23 40.46
C GLU A 113 -32.44 38.55 41.82
N VAL A 114 -31.81 37.40 42.07
CA VAL A 114 -31.87 36.72 43.37
C VAL A 114 -31.24 37.58 44.47
N SER A 115 -30.07 38.19 44.23
CA SER A 115 -29.45 39.10 45.21
C SER A 115 -30.33 40.32 45.49
N ALA A 116 -30.93 40.93 44.47
CA ALA A 116 -31.85 42.06 44.66
C ALA A 116 -33.08 41.66 45.49
N MET A 117 -33.61 40.44 45.31
CA MET A 117 -34.70 39.93 46.13
C MET A 117 -34.27 39.65 47.57
N GLN A 118 -33.06 39.12 47.77
CA GLN A 118 -32.47 38.87 49.10
C GLN A 118 -32.23 40.17 49.88
N GLU A 119 -31.73 41.22 49.23
CA GLU A 119 -31.56 42.54 49.87
C GLU A 119 -32.90 43.13 50.32
N ARG A 120 -33.95 43.02 49.49
CA ARG A 120 -35.31 43.46 49.87
C ARG A 120 -35.86 42.69 51.07
N LEU A 121 -35.62 41.38 51.14
CA LEU A 121 -36.02 40.54 52.27
C LEU A 121 -35.29 40.96 53.56
N LEU A 122 -33.97 41.14 53.50
CA LEU A 122 -33.17 41.58 54.65
C LEU A 122 -33.59 42.96 55.16
N ALA A 123 -33.83 43.92 54.28
CA ALA A 123 -34.30 45.25 54.66
C ALA A 123 -35.68 45.22 55.34
N SER A 124 -36.54 44.27 54.95
CA SER A 124 -37.86 44.08 55.58
C SER A 124 -37.79 43.39 56.94
N GLU A 125 -36.77 42.57 57.20
CA GLU A 125 -36.51 41.98 58.51
C GLU A 125 -35.91 42.99 59.49
N ASP A 126 -34.98 43.84 59.05
CA ASP A 126 -34.28 44.83 59.89
C ASP A 126 -35.19 46.00 60.33
N SER A 127 -36.32 46.19 59.64
CA SER A 127 -37.33 47.22 59.94
C SER A 127 -38.46 46.75 60.86
N ARG A 128 -38.36 45.53 61.41
CA ARG A 128 -39.34 44.93 62.32
C ARG A 128 -38.78 44.72 63.72
#